data_AF-A0A142Y2I4-F1
#
_entry.id   AF-A0A142Y2I4-F1
#
_cell.length_a   1.000
_cell.length_b   1.000
_cell.length_c   1.000
_cell.angle_alpha   90.00
_cell.angle_beta   90.00
_cell.angle_gamma   90.00
#
_symmetry.space_group_name_H-M   'P 1'
#
loop_
_entity.id
_entity.type
_entity.pdbx_description
1 polymer ?
#
loop_
_entity_poly.entity_id
_entity_poly.type
_entity_poly.pdbx_seq_one_letter_code
_entity_poly.pdbx_strand_id
1 'polypeptide(L)'
;MDNDFRQPIRSVTKMQPLDSYLSGSWEALGAGAPVLVALSQLSSESMVKLSSAELPSVDSLLPEAKAILVAARDRGVIELKALNTAFEAPSRLLAVYIEVDETQTIAFRDPNVPEVTVRFLEGFRQLCALGLVMHHIYRDFSLTSRGFDLSRTINQEEVQPWIDKGTEFGLHD
;
A
#
# COMPACT_ATOMS: atom_id res chain seq x y z
N MET A 1 10.05 -37.49 -43.27
CA MET A 1 8.88 -37.08 -42.46
C MET A 1 9.45 -36.19 -41.37
N ASP A 2 9.65 -34.92 -41.69
CA ASP A 2 10.16 -33.91 -40.76
C ASP A 2 8.98 -33.07 -40.30
N ASN A 3 8.69 -33.11 -39.00
CA ASN A 3 7.60 -32.35 -38.38
C ASN A 3 8.24 -31.26 -37.51
N ASP A 4 8.42 -30.08 -38.11
CA ASP A 4 8.94 -28.87 -37.46
C ASP A 4 7.84 -28.23 -36.60
N PHE A 5 7.78 -28.60 -35.31
CA PHE A 5 6.89 -27.98 -34.32
C PHE A 5 7.47 -26.65 -33.83
N ARG A 6 7.41 -25.61 -34.66
CA ARG A 6 7.51 -24.23 -34.17
C ARG A 6 6.12 -23.74 -33.78
N GLN A 7 5.79 -23.82 -32.49
CA GLN A 7 4.62 -23.12 -31.98
C GLN A 7 4.86 -21.60 -32.03
N PRO A 8 3.89 -20.79 -32.49
CA PRO A 8 4.03 -19.35 -32.48
C PRO A 8 4.02 -18.84 -31.04
N ILE A 9 4.99 -18.00 -30.70
CA ILE A 9 5.02 -17.21 -29.47
C ILE A 9 3.68 -16.47 -29.39
N ARG A 10 2.88 -16.79 -28.36
CA ARG A 10 1.64 -16.08 -28.08
C ARG A 10 1.98 -14.60 -27.93
N SER A 11 1.51 -13.81 -28.89
CA SER A 11 1.42 -12.35 -28.80
C SER A 11 0.91 -12.00 -27.41
N VAL A 12 1.71 -11.23 -26.65
CA VAL A 12 1.27 -10.64 -25.39
C VAL A 12 0.07 -9.78 -25.75
N THR A 13 -1.12 -10.27 -25.42
CA THR A 13 -2.36 -9.51 -25.53
C THR A 13 -2.09 -8.15 -24.90
N LYS A 14 -2.15 -7.08 -25.71
CA LYS A 14 -2.14 -5.71 -25.20
C LYS A 14 -3.18 -5.67 -24.08
N MET A 15 -2.74 -5.51 -22.83
CA MET A 15 -3.66 -5.26 -21.73
C MET A 15 -4.56 -4.12 -22.17
N GLN A 16 -5.87 -4.37 -22.14
CA GLN A 16 -6.82 -3.29 -22.40
C GLN A 16 -6.52 -2.15 -21.41
N PRO A 17 -6.59 -0.88 -21.83
CA PRO A 17 -6.45 0.24 -20.91
C PRO A 17 -7.46 0.07 -19.78
N LEU A 18 -6.98 0.09 -18.54
CA LEU A 18 -7.80 -0.03 -17.33
C LEU A 18 -8.90 1.05 -17.28
N ASP A 19 -8.73 2.13 -18.06
CA ASP A 19 -9.67 3.23 -18.28
C ASP A 19 -11.10 2.77 -18.63
N SER A 20 -11.27 1.63 -19.30
CA SER A 20 -12.61 1.12 -19.64
C SER A 20 -13.36 0.53 -18.44
N TYR A 21 -12.67 0.02 -17.42
CA TYR A 21 -13.30 -0.56 -16.21
C TYR A 21 -13.63 0.49 -15.15
N LEU A 22 -13.00 1.66 -15.19
CA LEU A 22 -13.24 2.75 -14.24
C LEU A 22 -14.36 3.71 -14.68
N SER A 23 -15.02 3.41 -15.79
CA SER A 23 -16.17 4.18 -16.25
C SER A 23 -17.40 3.95 -15.33
N GLY A 24 -17.52 4.81 -14.30
CA GLY A 24 -18.78 5.53 -14.13
C GLY A 24 -19.68 5.21 -12.91
N SER A 25 -19.15 5.06 -11.70
CA SER A 25 -19.96 5.34 -10.50
C SER A 25 -19.31 6.42 -9.64
N TRP A 26 -20.08 7.47 -9.32
CA TRP A 26 -19.64 8.54 -8.42
C TRP A 26 -19.29 7.98 -7.03
N GLU A 27 -19.90 6.86 -6.67
CA GLU A 27 -19.64 6.08 -5.47
C GLU A 27 -18.21 5.52 -5.44
N ALA A 28 -17.72 4.99 -6.57
CA ALA A 28 -16.35 4.47 -6.66
C ALA A 28 -15.32 5.62 -6.56
N LEU A 29 -15.60 6.76 -7.18
CA LEU A 29 -14.77 7.97 -7.05
C LEU A 29 -14.76 8.46 -5.60
N GLY A 30 -15.93 8.49 -4.94
CA GLY A 30 -16.07 8.87 -3.54
C GLY A 30 -15.36 7.93 -2.56
N ALA A 31 -15.11 6.68 -2.95
CA ALA A 31 -14.37 5.69 -2.16
C ALA A 31 -12.85 5.68 -2.43
N GLY A 32 -12.32 6.59 -3.26
CA GLY A 32 -10.89 6.68 -3.55
C GLY A 32 -10.38 5.67 -4.58
N ALA A 33 -11.27 5.06 -5.37
CA ALA A 33 -10.91 4.04 -6.35
C ALA A 33 -9.75 4.43 -7.30
N PRO A 34 -9.66 5.67 -7.83
CA PRO A 34 -8.56 6.05 -8.72
C PRO A 34 -7.17 5.92 -8.07
N VAL A 35 -7.05 6.31 -6.80
CA VAL A 35 -5.77 6.24 -6.07
C VAL A 35 -5.44 4.79 -5.74
N LEU A 36 -6.43 4.01 -5.27
CA LEU A 36 -6.26 2.59 -4.97
C LEU A 36 -5.74 1.84 -6.21
N VAL A 37 -6.38 2.06 -7.35
CA VAL A 37 -5.99 1.46 -8.63
C VAL A 37 -4.56 1.83 -9.02
N ALA A 38 -4.20 3.11 -8.94
CA ALA A 38 -2.86 3.55 -9.29
C ALA A 38 -1.79 2.89 -8.39
N LEU A 39 -2.06 2.76 -7.09
CA LEU A 39 -1.15 2.09 -6.15
C LEU A 39 -1.09 0.58 -6.37
N SER A 40 -2.21 -0.07 -6.70
CA SER A 40 -2.27 -1.48 -7.07
C SER A 40 -1.45 -1.79 -8.31
N GLN A 41 -1.55 -0.94 -9.34
CA GLN A 41 -0.74 -1.05 -10.55
C GLN A 41 0.75 -0.85 -10.24
N LEU A 42 1.09 0.22 -9.52
CA LEU A 42 2.46 0.54 -9.14
C LEU A 42 3.12 -0.60 -8.36
N SER A 43 2.45 -1.13 -7.33
CA SER A 43 2.98 -2.25 -6.53
C SER A 43 3.14 -3.52 -7.35
N SER A 44 2.17 -3.84 -8.22
CA SER A 44 2.24 -5.01 -9.10
C SER A 44 3.41 -4.92 -10.08
N GLU A 45 3.60 -3.76 -10.72
CA GLU A 45 4.71 -3.53 -11.64
C GLU A 45 6.07 -3.63 -10.93
N SER A 46 6.21 -2.97 -9.79
CA SER A 46 7.45 -2.96 -9.02
C SER A 46 7.81 -4.35 -8.50
N MET A 47 6.83 -5.15 -8.07
CA MET A 47 7.08 -6.52 -7.64
C MET A 47 7.69 -7.39 -8.74
N VAL A 48 7.20 -7.27 -9.97
CA VAL A 48 7.75 -8.00 -11.12
C VAL A 48 9.15 -7.49 -11.46
N LYS A 49 9.30 -6.16 -11.58
CA LYS A 49 10.56 -5.51 -12.02
C LYS A 49 11.70 -5.65 -11.02
N LEU A 50 11.40 -5.62 -9.72
CA LEU A 50 12.41 -5.59 -8.65
C LEU A 50 12.57 -6.94 -7.94
N SER A 51 11.95 -8.01 -8.42
CA SER A 51 11.98 -9.33 -7.77
C SER A 51 13.39 -9.84 -7.41
N SER A 52 14.40 -9.50 -8.21
CA SER A 52 15.81 -9.89 -8.01
C SER A 52 16.76 -8.74 -7.67
N ALA A 53 16.26 -7.50 -7.52
CA ALA A 53 17.10 -6.35 -7.20
C ALA A 53 17.59 -6.40 -5.74
N GLU A 54 18.65 -5.69 -5.40
CA GLU A 54 19.06 -5.53 -4.00
C GLU A 54 17.95 -4.82 -3.18
N LEU A 55 17.91 -5.07 -1.87
CA LEU A 55 17.00 -4.35 -0.99
C LEU A 55 17.38 -2.87 -0.96
N PRO A 56 16.40 -1.95 -0.97
CA PRO A 56 16.71 -0.53 -0.83
C PRO A 56 17.33 -0.26 0.53
N SER A 57 18.27 0.70 0.59
CA SER A 57 18.81 1.16 1.88
C SER A 57 17.70 1.78 2.72
N VAL A 58 17.67 1.44 4.02
CA VAL A 58 16.74 2.02 5.00
C VAL A 58 16.84 3.55 5.00
N ASP A 59 18.03 4.12 4.83
CA ASP A 59 18.24 5.58 4.84
C ASP A 59 17.57 6.31 3.69
N SER A 60 17.23 5.60 2.62
CA SER A 60 16.51 6.17 1.47
C SER A 60 14.99 6.24 1.67
N LEU A 61 14.47 5.62 2.73
CA LEU A 61 13.04 5.59 3.01
C LEU A 61 12.58 6.88 3.71
N LEU A 62 11.38 7.33 3.32
CA LEU A 62 10.66 8.37 4.05
C LEU A 62 10.36 7.89 5.48
N PRO A 63 10.35 8.78 6.48
CA PRO A 63 10.05 8.40 7.86
C PRO A 63 8.70 7.67 8.00
N GLU A 64 7.69 8.11 7.27
CA GLU A 64 6.35 7.50 7.25
C GLU A 64 6.37 6.11 6.62
N ALA A 65 7.17 5.90 5.58
CA ALA A 65 7.35 4.59 4.96
C ALA A 65 8.02 3.61 5.94
N LYS A 66 9.03 4.08 6.70
CA LYS A 66 9.66 3.29 7.76
C LYS A 66 8.66 2.96 8.87
N ALA A 67 7.86 3.92 9.30
CA ALA A 67 6.82 3.71 10.31
C ALA A 67 5.78 2.68 9.87
N ILE A 68 5.32 2.73 8.61
CA ILE A 68 4.41 1.71 8.04
C ILE A 68 5.07 0.32 8.06
N LEU A 69 6.34 0.21 7.62
CA LEU A 69 7.05 -1.06 7.62
C LEU A 69 7.19 -1.65 9.03
N VAL A 70 7.55 -0.82 10.02
CA VAL A 70 7.70 -1.25 11.42
C VAL A 70 6.36 -1.63 12.02
N ALA A 71 5.31 -0.83 11.82
CA ALA A 71 3.97 -1.13 12.33
C ALA A 71 3.40 -2.43 11.74
N ALA A 72 3.67 -2.70 10.46
CA ALA A 72 3.19 -3.90 9.77
C ALA A 72 4.15 -5.10 9.93
N ARG A 73 5.22 -5.01 10.71
CA ARG A 73 6.35 -5.97 10.64
C ARG A 73 5.97 -7.41 10.98
N ASP A 74 4.94 -7.61 11.81
CA ASP A 74 4.57 -8.92 12.33
C ASP A 74 3.45 -9.57 11.49
N ARG A 75 2.38 -8.82 11.20
CA ARG A 75 1.22 -9.31 10.44
C ARG A 75 1.33 -9.03 8.95
N GLY A 76 1.94 -7.92 8.59
CA GLY A 76 2.11 -7.46 7.21
C GLY A 76 0.83 -6.97 6.56
N VAL A 77 -0.30 -6.85 7.26
CA VAL A 77 -1.60 -6.49 6.67
C VAL A 77 -1.80 -4.97 6.68
N ILE A 78 -2.14 -4.43 5.51
CA ILE A 78 -2.29 -2.98 5.29
C ILE A 78 -3.60 -2.74 4.53
N GLU A 79 -4.42 -1.81 5.01
CA GLU A 79 -5.66 -1.41 4.36
C GLU A 79 -5.63 0.08 4.01
N LEU A 80 -6.13 0.46 2.82
CA LEU A 80 -6.34 1.85 2.43
C LEU A 80 -7.83 2.22 2.43
N LYS A 81 -8.25 3.13 3.32
CA LYS A 81 -9.68 3.44 3.49
C LYS A 81 -9.94 4.92 3.76
N ALA A 82 -10.98 5.45 3.11
CA ALA A 82 -11.60 6.73 3.42
C ALA A 82 -12.80 6.54 4.38
N LEU A 83 -13.04 7.49 5.29
CA LEU A 83 -14.25 7.49 6.12
C LEU A 83 -15.33 8.35 5.48
N ASN A 84 -16.11 7.75 4.57
CA ASN A 84 -17.13 8.46 3.80
C ASN A 84 -18.26 9.06 4.65
N THR A 85 -18.43 8.59 5.89
CA THR A 85 -19.46 9.05 6.84
C THR A 85 -18.98 10.19 7.74
N ALA A 86 -17.71 10.60 7.67
CA ALA A 86 -17.19 11.65 8.55
C ALA A 86 -17.71 13.04 8.14
N PHE A 87 -18.18 13.80 9.12
CA PHE A 87 -18.72 15.15 8.92
C PHE A 87 -17.64 16.13 8.44
N GLU A 88 -16.46 16.08 9.05
CA GLU A 88 -15.34 16.94 8.71
C GLU A 88 -14.57 16.44 7.49
N ALA A 89 -14.25 17.34 6.56
CA ALA A 89 -13.58 16.99 5.32
C ALA A 89 -12.20 16.31 5.51
N PRO A 90 -11.33 16.77 6.43
CA PRO A 90 -10.06 16.09 6.72
C PRO A 90 -10.20 14.64 7.15
N SER A 91 -11.26 14.33 7.89
CA SER A 91 -11.55 12.97 8.36
C SER A 91 -11.95 12.01 7.23
N ARG A 92 -12.41 12.56 6.09
CA ARG A 92 -12.79 11.77 4.91
C ARG A 92 -11.62 11.38 4.02
N LEU A 93 -10.41 11.90 4.28
CA LEU A 93 -9.24 11.56 3.46
C LEU A 93 -8.95 10.05 3.51
N LEU A 94 -8.51 9.51 2.38
CA LEU A 94 -7.96 8.16 2.30
C LEU A 94 -6.77 8.07 3.27
N ALA A 95 -6.72 7.03 4.09
CA ALA A 95 -5.68 6.84 5.10
C ALA A 95 -5.14 5.43 5.07
N VAL A 96 -3.95 5.27 5.62
CA VAL A 96 -3.25 3.97 5.76
C VAL A 96 -3.62 3.37 7.11
N TYR A 97 -4.14 2.15 7.09
CA TYR A 97 -4.46 1.34 8.26
C TYR A 97 -3.54 0.13 8.32
N ILE A 98 -3.03 -0.19 9.50
CA ILE A 98 -2.09 -1.29 9.72
C ILE A 98 -2.61 -2.18 10.83
N GLU A 99 -2.78 -3.47 10.53
CA GLU A 99 -3.00 -4.48 11.56
C GLU A 99 -1.65 -4.77 12.23
N VAL A 100 -1.51 -4.37 13.50
CA VAL A 100 -0.28 -4.58 14.27
C VAL A 100 -0.27 -6.00 14.82
N ASP A 101 -1.40 -6.43 15.37
CA ASP A 101 -1.65 -7.78 15.85
C ASP A 101 -3.13 -8.16 15.63
N GLU A 102 -3.55 -9.32 16.15
CA GLU A 102 -4.93 -9.84 15.97
C GLU A 102 -6.02 -8.95 16.59
N THR A 103 -5.66 -7.99 17.42
CA THR A 103 -6.58 -7.16 18.22
C THR A 103 -6.43 -5.66 17.95
N GLN A 104 -5.28 -5.24 17.42
CA GLN A 104 -4.90 -3.84 17.29
C GLN A 104 -4.72 -3.43 15.83
N THR A 105 -5.39 -2.33 15.45
CA THR A 105 -5.17 -1.65 14.17
C THR A 105 -4.82 -0.19 14.41
N ILE A 106 -3.76 0.29 13.76
CA ILE A 106 -3.38 1.71 13.76
C ILE A 106 -3.86 2.35 12.47
N ALA A 107 -4.53 3.50 12.56
CA ALA A 107 -4.81 4.35 11.40
C ALA A 107 -3.95 5.60 11.42
N PHE A 108 -3.17 5.80 10.36
CA PHE A 108 -2.43 7.04 10.13
C PHE A 108 -3.32 8.10 9.53
N ARG A 109 -4.13 8.73 10.40
CA ARG A 109 -5.01 9.84 10.07
C ARG A 109 -5.00 10.86 11.19
N ASP A 110 -4.86 12.13 10.83
CA ASP A 110 -5.03 13.26 11.73
C ASP A 110 -5.97 14.30 11.10
N PRO A 111 -7.19 14.52 11.67
CA PRO A 111 -8.12 15.50 11.14
C PRO A 111 -7.72 16.96 11.44
N ASN A 112 -6.92 17.18 12.48
CA ASN A 112 -6.43 18.51 12.87
C ASN A 112 -5.19 18.90 12.05
N VAL A 113 -4.38 17.91 11.65
CA VAL A 113 -3.19 18.08 10.81
C VAL A 113 -3.27 17.17 9.58
N PRO A 114 -4.08 17.52 8.56
CA PRO A 114 -4.35 16.66 7.40
C PRO A 114 -3.10 16.26 6.62
N GLU A 115 -2.05 17.10 6.67
CA GLU A 115 -0.74 16.82 6.09
C GLU A 115 -0.16 15.49 6.57
N VAL A 116 -0.38 15.11 7.83
CA VAL A 116 0.07 13.81 8.36
C VAL A 116 -0.52 12.66 7.55
N THR A 117 -1.83 12.70 7.31
CA THR A 117 -2.54 11.67 6.51
C THR A 117 -1.95 11.56 5.10
N VAL A 118 -1.69 12.71 4.46
CA VAL A 118 -1.13 12.76 3.10
C VAL A 118 0.29 12.20 3.07
N ARG A 119 1.14 12.57 4.03
CA ARG A 119 2.53 12.08 4.13
C ARG A 119 2.59 10.57 4.32
N PHE A 120 1.66 9.98 5.06
CA PHE A 120 1.57 8.52 5.18
C PHE A 120 1.11 7.85 3.88
N LEU A 121 0.22 8.46 3.09
CA LEU A 121 -0.08 7.98 1.75
C LEU A 121 1.14 8.07 0.81
N GLU A 122 1.95 9.12 0.91
CA GLU A 122 3.19 9.26 0.14
C GLU A 122 4.24 8.20 0.55
N GLY A 123 4.37 7.94 1.85
CA GLY A 123 5.19 6.86 2.39
C GLY A 123 4.73 5.51 1.85
N PHE A 124 3.43 5.23 1.89
CA PHE A 124 2.87 4.00 1.32
C PHE A 124 3.12 3.88 -0.19
N ARG A 125 2.95 4.96 -0.95
CA ARG A 125 3.27 5.02 -2.38
C ARG A 125 4.76 4.70 -2.63
N GLN A 126 5.67 5.17 -1.77
CA GLN A 126 7.09 4.82 -1.86
C GLN A 126 7.29 3.31 -1.67
N LEU A 127 6.62 2.69 -0.70
CA LEU A 127 6.69 1.23 -0.50
C LEU A 127 6.17 0.46 -1.71
N CYS A 128 5.07 0.91 -2.34
CA CYS A 128 4.58 0.33 -3.59
C CYS A 128 5.64 0.42 -4.69
N ALA A 129 6.23 1.60 -4.88
CA ALA A 129 7.25 1.82 -5.91
C ALA A 129 8.51 0.97 -5.70
N LEU A 130 8.86 0.66 -4.45
CA LEU A 130 10.01 -0.17 -4.09
C LEU A 130 9.70 -1.69 -4.07
N GLY A 131 8.47 -2.10 -4.39
CA GLY A 131 8.06 -3.51 -4.39
C GLY A 131 8.04 -4.13 -2.98
N LEU A 132 7.90 -3.30 -1.94
CA LEU A 132 7.87 -3.73 -0.54
C LEU A 132 6.46 -4.08 -0.07
N VAL A 133 5.43 -3.68 -0.83
CA VAL A 133 4.03 -4.05 -0.63
C VAL A 133 3.44 -4.64 -1.89
N MET A 134 2.40 -5.47 -1.72
CA MET A 134 1.60 -6.04 -2.79
C MET A 134 0.12 -5.79 -2.57
N HIS A 135 -0.62 -5.60 -3.66
CA HIS A 135 -2.08 -5.53 -3.64
C HIS A 135 -2.68 -6.94 -3.76
N HIS A 136 -3.73 -7.21 -3.00
CA HIS A 136 -4.48 -8.48 -3.06
C HIS A 136 -5.83 -8.30 -3.70
N ILE A 137 -6.70 -7.54 -3.03
CA ILE A 137 -8.09 -7.36 -3.42
C ILE A 137 -8.62 -6.06 -2.83
N TYR A 138 -9.50 -5.36 -3.54
CA TYR A 138 -10.10 -4.10 -3.10
C TYR A 138 -9.08 -3.10 -2.53
N ARG A 139 -9.09 -2.90 -1.22
CA ARG A 139 -8.28 -1.96 -0.45
C ARG A 139 -7.17 -2.65 0.35
N ASP A 140 -7.05 -3.96 0.21
CA ASP A 140 -6.21 -4.81 1.03
C ASP A 140 -4.86 -5.03 0.33
N PHE A 141 -3.81 -4.72 1.08
CA PHE A 141 -2.43 -4.85 0.70
C PHE A 141 -1.70 -5.67 1.77
N SER A 142 -0.54 -6.21 1.41
CA SER A 142 0.38 -6.74 2.40
C SER A 142 1.83 -6.36 2.14
N LEU A 143 2.68 -6.52 3.14
CA LEU A 143 4.13 -6.60 2.90
C LEU A 143 4.45 -7.76 1.96
N THR A 144 5.45 -7.55 1.09
CA THR A 144 6.11 -8.64 0.37
C THR A 144 7.16 -9.29 1.28
N SER A 145 7.75 -10.42 0.87
CA SER A 145 8.89 -11.01 1.59
C SER A 145 10.01 -10.00 1.83
N ARG A 146 10.34 -9.20 0.79
CA ARG A 146 11.29 -8.09 0.88
C ARG A 146 10.87 -7.01 1.87
N GLY A 147 9.57 -6.71 1.93
CA GLY A 147 8.99 -5.79 2.92
C GLY A 147 9.21 -6.28 4.35
N PHE A 148 8.94 -7.57 4.61
CA PHE A 148 9.22 -8.20 5.90
C PHE A 148 10.70 -8.21 6.26
N ASP A 149 11.57 -8.51 5.30
CA ASP A 149 13.00 -8.55 5.56
C ASP A 149 13.54 -7.16 5.89
N LEU A 150 13.11 -6.13 5.15
CA LEU A 150 13.51 -4.76 5.39
C LEU A 150 12.91 -4.19 6.67
N SER A 151 11.65 -4.50 7.02
CA SER A 151 11.05 -4.00 8.27
C SER A 151 11.80 -4.49 9.51
N ARG A 152 12.40 -5.69 9.42
CA ARG A 152 13.19 -6.26 10.52
C ARG A 152 14.50 -5.54 10.79
N THR A 153 15.04 -4.81 9.82
CA THR A 153 16.31 -4.08 9.97
C THR A 153 16.13 -2.67 10.55
N ILE A 154 14.90 -2.17 10.62
CA ILE A 154 14.59 -0.83 11.11
C ILE A 154 14.48 -0.85 12.63
N ASN A 155 15.21 0.04 13.30
CA ASN A 155 15.06 0.26 14.74
C ASN A 155 13.72 0.98 15.02
N GLN A 156 12.89 0.38 15.85
CA GLN A 156 11.58 0.93 16.19
C GLN A 156 11.69 2.30 16.90
N GLU A 157 12.69 2.49 17.76
CA GLU A 157 12.86 3.73 18.53
C GLU A 157 13.03 4.96 17.60
N GLU A 158 13.66 4.78 16.44
CA GLU A 158 13.90 5.86 15.47
C GLU A 158 12.62 6.34 14.79
N VAL A 159 11.63 5.46 14.67
CA VAL A 159 10.37 5.73 13.97
C VAL A 159 9.18 5.89 14.91
N GLN A 160 9.37 5.67 16.21
CA GLN A 160 8.32 5.81 17.22
C GLN A 160 7.58 7.16 17.14
N PRO A 161 8.26 8.32 16.96
CA PRO A 161 7.56 9.61 16.82
C PRO A 161 6.60 9.69 15.60
N TRP A 162 6.78 8.80 14.62
CA TRP A 162 5.90 8.67 13.46
C TRP A 162 4.80 7.64 13.71
N ILE A 163 5.11 6.53 14.38
CA ILE A 163 4.11 5.55 14.83
C ILE A 163 3.09 6.22 15.75
N ASP A 164 3.53 7.08 16.67
CA ASP A 164 2.69 7.82 17.62
C ASP A 164 1.73 8.82 16.94
N LYS A 165 1.88 9.09 15.64
CA LYS A 165 0.90 9.87 14.85
C LYS A 165 -0.30 9.03 14.43
N GLY A 166 -0.21 7.70 14.57
CA GLY A 166 -1.31 6.79 14.34
C GLY A 166 -2.33 6.85 15.47
N THR A 167 -3.61 6.78 15.12
CA THR A 167 -4.68 6.57 16.11
C THR A 167 -4.98 5.08 16.19
N GLU A 168 -4.97 4.54 17.41
CA GLU A 168 -5.29 3.13 17.64
C GLU A 168 -6.80 2.89 17.60
N PHE A 169 -7.19 1.79 16.96
CA PHE A 169 -8.52 1.22 16.98
C PHE A 169 -8.38 -0.23 17.49
N GLY A 170 -9.08 -0.55 18.58
CA GLY A 170 -9.36 -1.94 18.92
C GLY A 170 -10.52 -2.45 18.06
N LEU A 171 -10.57 -3.74 17.78
CA LEU A 171 -11.81 -4.41 17.36
C LEU A 171 -12.85 -4.17 18.47
N HIS A 172 -13.65 -3.13 18.35
CA HIS A 172 -14.89 -3.04 19.09
C HIS A 172 -15.89 -3.95 18.37
N ASP A 173 -16.37 -4.96 19.11
CA ASP A 173 -17.50 -5.82 18.74
C ASP A 173 -18.65 -5.05 18.08
#